data_AF-A0A2E3ZTY5-F1
#
_entry.id   AF-A0A2E3ZTY5-F1
#
_cell.length_a   1.000
_cell.length_b   1.000
_cell.length_c   1.000
_cell.angle_alpha   90.00
_cell.angle_beta   90.00
_cell.angle_gamma   90.00
#
_symmetry.space_group_name_H-M   'P 1'
#
loop_
_entity.id
_entity.type
_entity.pdbx_description
1 polymer ?
#
loop_
_entity_poly.entity_id
_entity_poly.type
_entity_poly.pdbx_seq_one_letter_code
_entity_poly.pdbx_strand_id
1 'polypeptide(L)'
;FPEGTSSDGSKVLPFKSSLFSLVELEQFGDFKIQPISIFYSKIDGMPVEKKFRPFFAWFGNMDLVSHAWKFLGLGLSEVNITYHKPIKFNSFKDRKEASNICQKIISEQVSLNCKKMECVDKIKLYEFKLL
;
A
#
# COMPACT_ATOMS: atom_id res chain seq x y z
N PHE A 1 0.47 6.20 -9.67
CA PHE A 1 1.33 5.54 -8.68
C PHE A 1 2.75 6.10 -8.76
N PRO A 2 3.20 6.87 -7.76
CA PRO A 2 4.47 7.60 -7.81
C PRO A 2 5.74 6.73 -7.69
N GLU A 3 5.61 5.46 -7.28
CA GLU A 3 6.73 4.49 -7.27
C GLU A 3 7.23 4.20 -8.70
N GLY A 4 6.35 4.32 -9.70
CA GLY A 4 6.70 4.11 -11.11
C GLY A 4 7.17 2.69 -11.45
N THR A 5 6.85 1.73 -10.58
CA THR A 5 7.00 0.27 -10.73
C THR A 5 6.07 -0.40 -9.71
N SER A 6 5.76 -1.68 -9.91
CA SER A 6 5.17 -2.52 -8.87
C SER A 6 6.26 -3.04 -7.93
N SER A 7 5.90 -3.25 -6.65
CA SER A 7 6.75 -3.83 -5.62
C SER A 7 6.06 -5.02 -4.96
N ASP A 8 6.78 -5.78 -4.14
CA ASP A 8 6.25 -6.93 -3.39
C ASP A 8 5.24 -6.54 -2.28
N GLY A 9 4.90 -5.25 -2.16
CA GLY A 9 3.99 -4.72 -1.14
C GLY A 9 4.55 -4.80 0.29
N SER A 10 5.83 -5.14 0.46
CA SER A 10 6.45 -5.22 1.79
C SER A 10 6.81 -3.84 2.35
N LYS A 11 7.16 -2.91 1.47
CA LYS A 11 7.56 -1.54 1.76
C LYS A 11 7.12 -0.62 0.63
N VAL A 12 6.97 0.65 0.96
CA VAL A 12 6.74 1.72 -0.01
C VAL A 12 8.08 2.07 -0.65
N LEU A 13 8.16 1.99 -1.98
CA LEU A 13 9.39 2.37 -2.69
C LEU A 13 9.58 3.90 -2.74
N PRO A 14 10.80 4.39 -3.00
CA PRO A 14 11.04 5.79 -3.29
C PRO A 14 10.14 6.31 -4.41
N PHE A 15 9.54 7.46 -4.19
CA PHE A 15 8.70 8.11 -5.19
C PHE A 15 9.55 8.83 -6.24
N LYS A 16 9.18 8.70 -7.51
CA LYS A 16 9.79 9.45 -8.61
C LYS A 16 9.27 10.89 -8.56
N SER A 17 10.12 11.84 -8.16
CA SER A 17 9.76 13.25 -8.05
C SER A 17 9.32 13.90 -9.37
N SER A 18 9.69 13.34 -10.52
CA SER A 18 9.19 13.77 -11.83
C SER A 18 7.67 13.61 -11.97
N LEU A 19 7.05 12.71 -11.22
CA LEU A 19 5.59 12.51 -11.18
C LEU A 19 4.87 13.55 -10.29
N PHE A 20 5.62 14.43 -9.63
CA PHE A 20 5.12 15.54 -8.81
C PHE A 20 5.33 16.91 -9.50
N SER A 21 5.66 16.93 -10.79
CA SER A 21 5.89 18.18 -11.55
C SER A 21 4.70 19.14 -11.53
N LEU A 22 3.48 18.64 -11.35
CA LEU A 22 2.26 19.44 -11.24
C LEU A 22 2.29 20.46 -10.09
N VAL A 23 3.11 20.21 -9.06
CA VAL A 23 3.26 21.12 -7.90
C VAL A 23 3.96 22.42 -8.28
N GLU A 24 4.75 22.41 -9.36
CA GLU A 24 5.53 23.57 -9.83
C GLU A 24 4.74 24.45 -10.81
N LEU A 25 3.52 24.05 -11.17
CA LEU A 25 2.67 24.78 -12.11
C LEU A 25 1.79 25.79 -11.35
N GLU A 26 2.12 27.08 -11.46
CA GLU A 26 1.43 28.17 -10.74
C GLU A 26 -0.08 28.24 -10.99
N GLN A 27 -0.54 27.78 -12.15
CA GLN A 27 -1.97 27.73 -12.51
C GLN A 27 -2.81 26.78 -11.63
N PHE A 28 -2.16 25.92 -10.82
CA PHE A 28 -2.81 24.97 -9.91
C PHE A 28 -2.71 25.40 -8.43
N GLY A 29 -2.57 26.69 -8.12
CA GLY A 29 -2.36 27.21 -6.76
C GLY A 29 -3.36 26.76 -5.68
N ASP A 30 -4.60 26.42 -6.06
CA ASP A 30 -5.65 25.95 -5.13
C ASP A 30 -5.79 24.42 -5.04
N PHE A 31 -5.00 23.68 -5.81
CA PHE A 31 -5.08 22.22 -5.83
C PHE A 31 -4.36 21.59 -4.64
N LYS A 32 -4.78 20.36 -4.30
CA LYS A 32 -4.27 19.60 -3.16
C LYS A 32 -3.83 18.22 -3.60
N ILE A 33 -2.74 17.74 -3.02
CA ILE A 33 -2.35 16.33 -3.07
C ILE A 33 -3.11 15.60 -1.97
N GLN A 34 -3.76 14.50 -2.33
CA GLN A 34 -4.40 13.58 -1.39
C GLN A 34 -3.56 12.30 -1.30
N PRO A 35 -2.71 12.13 -0.26
CA PRO A 35 -2.03 10.87 -0.06
C PRO A 35 -3.05 9.80 0.33
N ILE A 36 -2.95 8.62 -0.27
CA ILE A 36 -3.81 7.47 0.02
C ILE A 36 -2.92 6.25 0.21
N SER A 37 -3.12 5.53 1.31
CA SER A 37 -2.46 4.25 1.56
C SER A 37 -3.47 3.12 1.34
N ILE A 38 -3.06 2.11 0.57
CA ILE A 38 -3.84 0.89 0.33
C ILE A 38 -3.06 -0.27 0.93
N PHE A 39 -3.73 -1.07 1.76
CA PHE A 39 -3.09 -2.19 2.47
C PHE A 39 -4.02 -3.40 2.54
N TYR A 40 -3.58 -4.52 1.99
CA TYR A 40 -4.28 -5.81 2.12
C TYR A 40 -4.05 -6.37 3.53
N SER A 41 -5.11 -6.41 4.34
CA SER A 41 -5.01 -6.76 5.75
C SER A 41 -5.30 -8.20 6.05
N LYS A 42 -6.29 -8.83 5.38
CA LYS A 42 -6.69 -10.21 5.67
C LYS A 42 -7.07 -11.00 4.41
N ILE A 43 -6.92 -12.32 4.50
CA ILE A 43 -7.49 -13.33 3.60
C ILE A 43 -8.34 -14.25 4.46
N ASP A 44 -9.61 -14.44 4.10
CA ASP A 44 -10.55 -15.32 4.80
C ASP A 44 -10.57 -15.05 6.32
N GLY A 45 -10.54 -13.77 6.70
CA GLY A 45 -10.51 -13.32 8.10
C GLY A 45 -9.14 -13.42 8.78
N MET A 46 -8.14 -14.07 8.18
CA MET A 46 -6.78 -14.23 8.73
C MET A 46 -5.85 -13.09 8.29
N PRO A 47 -5.04 -12.51 9.20
CA PRO A 47 -4.06 -11.49 8.84
C PRO A 47 -3.07 -11.94 7.76
N VAL A 48 -2.83 -11.09 6.76
CA VAL A 48 -1.90 -11.40 5.66
C VAL A 48 -0.46 -11.31 6.15
N GLU A 49 0.18 -12.46 6.34
CA GLU A 49 1.62 -12.51 6.59
C GLU A 49 2.41 -11.94 5.40
N LYS A 50 3.62 -11.43 5.67
CA LYS A 50 4.52 -10.86 4.65
C LYS A 50 4.76 -11.83 3.47
N LYS A 51 4.83 -13.14 3.74
CA LYS A 51 5.04 -14.19 2.72
C LYS A 51 3.89 -14.32 1.71
N PHE A 52 2.68 -13.88 2.08
CA PHE A 52 1.50 -13.97 1.23
C PHE A 52 1.25 -12.70 0.40
N ARG A 53 1.98 -11.62 0.65
CA ARG A 53 1.85 -10.35 -0.11
C ARG A 53 2.11 -10.48 -1.62
N PRO A 54 3.03 -11.35 -2.10
CA PRO A 54 3.21 -11.56 -3.54
C PRO A 54 1.98 -12.11 -4.27
N PHE A 55 1.00 -12.68 -3.57
CA PHE A 55 -0.27 -13.08 -4.19
C PHE A 55 -1.17 -11.88 -4.52
N PHE A 56 -0.98 -10.75 -3.83
CA PHE A 56 -1.69 -9.49 -4.07
C PHE A 56 -0.96 -8.56 -5.04
N ALA A 57 0.37 -8.64 -5.03
CA ALA A 57 1.20 -7.75 -5.81
C ALA A 57 1.68 -8.44 -7.09
N TRP A 58 1.38 -7.83 -8.25
CA TRP A 58 1.94 -8.23 -9.53
C TRP A 58 3.21 -7.42 -9.82
N PHE A 59 4.38 -8.05 -9.74
CA PHE A 59 5.69 -7.39 -9.90
C PHE A 59 6.74 -8.30 -10.55
N GLY A 60 7.81 -7.70 -11.09
CA GLY A 60 8.90 -8.44 -11.73
C GLY A 60 8.47 -9.11 -13.03
N ASN A 61 8.93 -10.35 -13.25
CA ASN A 61 8.64 -11.14 -14.46
C ASN A 61 7.43 -12.07 -14.28
N MET A 62 6.47 -11.71 -13.42
CA MET A 62 5.25 -12.50 -13.24
C MET A 62 4.37 -12.41 -14.49
N ASP A 63 3.93 -13.55 -15.01
CA ASP A 63 2.92 -13.57 -16.06
C ASP A 63 1.56 -13.06 -15.51
N LEU A 64 0.96 -12.11 -16.22
CA LEU A 64 -0.22 -11.38 -15.76
C LEU A 64 -1.44 -12.29 -15.62
N VAL A 65 -1.69 -13.15 -16.61
CA VAL A 65 -2.91 -13.97 -16.66
C VAL A 65 -2.87 -15.03 -15.57
N SER A 66 -1.74 -15.73 -15.43
CA SER A 66 -1.57 -16.74 -14.38
C SER A 66 -1.58 -16.14 -12.97
N HIS A 67 -1.06 -14.93 -12.78
CA HIS A 67 -1.13 -14.23 -11.49
C HIS A 67 -2.55 -13.79 -11.17
N ALA A 68 -3.25 -13.16 -12.12
CA ALA A 68 -4.63 -12.74 -11.95
C ALA A 68 -5.55 -13.91 -11.61
N TRP A 69 -5.36 -15.08 -12.22
CA TRP A 69 -6.14 -16.28 -11.90
C TRP A 69 -5.90 -16.76 -10.47
N LYS A 70 -4.65 -16.74 -9.99
CA LYS A 70 -4.32 -17.06 -8.59
C LYS A 70 -4.94 -16.06 -7.63
N PHE A 71 -4.90 -14.77 -7.98
CA PHE A 71 -5.50 -13.71 -7.17
C PHE A 71 -7.02 -13.86 -7.08
N LEU A 72 -7.70 -14.18 -8.18
CA LEU A 72 -9.15 -14.44 -8.19
C LEU A 72 -9.54 -15.69 -7.41
N GLY A 73 -8.62 -16.66 -7.32
CA GLY A 73 -8.78 -17.84 -6.47
C GLY A 73 -8.41 -17.62 -5.01
N LEU A 74 -7.86 -16.45 -4.63
CA LEU A 74 -7.75 -16.09 -3.22
C LEU A 74 -9.15 -15.87 -2.69
N GLY A 75 -9.42 -16.36 -1.49
CA GLY A 75 -10.70 -16.16 -0.82
C GLY A 75 -10.99 -14.69 -0.50
N LEU A 76 -11.82 -14.44 0.51
CA LEU A 76 -12.27 -13.10 0.87
C LEU A 76 -11.09 -12.24 1.32
N SER A 77 -10.75 -11.23 0.51
CA SER A 77 -9.64 -10.32 0.79
C SER A 77 -10.14 -9.01 1.38
N GLU A 78 -9.64 -8.64 2.57
CA GLU A 78 -9.94 -7.35 3.20
C GLU A 78 -8.85 -6.33 2.87
N VAL A 79 -9.27 -5.13 2.46
CA VAL A 79 -8.39 -4.02 2.09
C VAL A 79 -8.65 -2.81 2.98
N ASN A 80 -7.62 -2.34 3.66
CA ASN A 80 -7.64 -1.09 4.40
C ASN A 80 -7.20 0.05 3.48
N ILE A 81 -8.09 1.03 3.30
CA ILE A 81 -7.82 2.26 2.57
C ILE A 81 -7.76 3.40 3.57
N THR A 82 -6.62 4.09 3.64
CA THR A 82 -6.41 5.24 4.53
C THR A 82 -6.26 6.51 3.70
N TYR A 83 -7.20 7.43 3.88
CA TYR A 83 -7.14 8.79 3.34
C TYR A 83 -6.40 9.68 4.32
N HIS A 84 -5.26 10.21 3.90
CA HIS A 84 -4.47 11.14 4.72
C HIS A 84 -5.00 12.56 4.63
N LYS A 85 -4.46 13.48 5.43
CA LYS A 85 -4.80 14.89 5.31
C LYS A 85 -4.37 15.42 3.92
N PRO A 86 -5.27 16.07 3.15
CA PRO A 86 -4.88 16.70 1.89
C PRO A 86 -3.92 17.87 2.12
N ILE A 87 -2.92 18.02 1.25
CA ILE A 87 -1.86 19.03 1.35
C ILE A 87 -1.92 19.93 0.13
N LYS A 88 -1.96 21.25 0.31
CA LYS A 88 -2.00 22.21 -0.81
C LYS A 88 -0.67 22.19 -1.57
N PHE A 89 -0.71 22.40 -2.89
CA PHE A 89 0.50 22.44 -3.71
C PHE A 89 1.45 23.56 -3.27
N ASN A 90 0.90 24.73 -2.92
CA ASN A 90 1.66 25.88 -2.42
C ASN A 90 2.36 25.67 -1.06
N SER A 91 2.13 24.55 -0.39
CA SER A 91 2.80 24.21 0.87
C SER A 91 4.14 23.51 0.65
N PHE A 92 4.48 23.16 -0.59
CA PHE A 92 5.75 22.54 -0.97
C PHE A 92 6.67 23.55 -1.66
N LYS A 93 7.96 23.50 -1.37
CA LYS A 93 9.01 24.29 -2.01
C LYS A 93 9.26 23.84 -3.46
N ASP A 94 9.28 22.53 -3.69
CA ASP A 94 9.52 21.94 -5.00
C ASP A 94 8.88 20.54 -5.11
N ARG A 95 8.90 19.96 -6.33
CA ARG A 95 8.37 18.61 -6.57
C ARG A 95 9.08 17.51 -5.77
N LYS A 96 10.34 17.72 -5.36
CA LYS A 96 11.09 16.73 -4.56
C LYS A 96 10.60 16.70 -3.14
N GLU A 97 10.33 17.87 -2.55
CA GLU A 97 9.73 17.97 -1.23
C GLU A 97 8.33 17.33 -1.21
N ALA A 98 7.49 17.64 -2.19
CA ALA A 98 6.16 17.03 -2.31
C ALA A 98 6.24 15.50 -2.37
N SER A 99 7.14 14.98 -3.20
CA SER A 99 7.42 13.54 -3.34
C SER A 99 7.84 12.91 -2.02
N ASN A 100 8.80 13.52 -1.31
CA ASN A 100 9.35 12.99 -0.07
C ASN A 100 8.32 12.99 1.07
N ILE A 101 7.57 14.09 1.23
CA ILE A 101 6.53 14.19 2.26
C ILE A 101 5.43 13.15 2.02
N CYS A 102 4.96 13.02 0.78
CA CYS A 102 3.92 12.03 0.46
C CYS A 102 4.42 10.60 0.68
N GLN A 103 5.66 10.30 0.26
CA GLN A 103 6.27 8.98 0.49
C GLN A 103 6.37 8.68 1.98
N LYS A 104 6.81 9.65 2.80
CA LYS A 104 6.94 9.49 4.25
C LYS A 104 5.61 9.16 4.91
N ILE A 105 4.56 9.94 4.63
CA ILE A 105 3.20 9.73 5.16
C ILE A 105 2.70 8.32 4.83
N ILE A 106 2.85 7.88 3.58
CA ILE A 106 2.37 6.57 3.13
C ILE A 106 3.24 5.44 3.73
N SER A 107 4.55 5.64 3.85
CA SER A 107 5.49 4.67 4.45
C SER A 107 5.22 4.46 5.94
N GLU A 108 4.93 5.54 6.67
CA GLU A 108 4.56 5.49 8.09
C GLU A 108 3.25 4.73 8.27
N GLN A 109 2.25 5.00 7.44
CA GLN A 109 0.96 4.30 7.51
C GLN A 109 1.09 2.81 7.20
N VAL A 110 1.82 2.42 6.16
CA VAL A 110 2.06 1.01 5.83
C VAL A 110 2.80 0.32 6.97
N SER A 111 3.77 1.00 7.59
CA SER A 111 4.51 0.48 8.74
C SER A 111 3.61 0.27 9.96
N LEU A 112 2.69 1.21 10.23
CA LEU A 112 1.67 1.09 11.27
C LEU A 112 0.71 -0.07 11.01
N ASN A 113 0.25 -0.22 9.77
CA ASN A 113 -0.63 -1.33 9.38
C ASN A 113 0.06 -2.69 9.55
N CYS A 114 1.35 -2.78 9.22
CA CYS A 114 2.13 -4.00 9.46
C CYS A 114 2.21 -4.35 10.94
N LYS A 115 2.36 -3.36 11.83
CA LYS A 115 2.42 -3.58 13.30
C LYS A 115 1.08 -3.99 13.89
N LYS A 116 -0.03 -3.49 13.33
CA LYS A 116 -1.40 -3.83 13.77
C LYS A 116 -1.84 -5.25 13.40
N MET A 117 -1.05 -6.00 12.63
CA MET A 117 -1.32 -7.42 12.34
C MET A 117 -1.02 -8.30 13.56
N GLU A 118 -1.70 -8.06 14.68
CA GLU A 118 -1.76 -9.00 15.79
C GLU A 118 -2.98 -9.90 15.59
N CYS A 119 -2.75 -11.20 15.49
CA CYS A 119 -3.81 -12.19 15.36
C CYS A 119 -4.57 -12.25 16.69
N VAL A 120 -5.82 -11.76 16.69
CA VAL A 120 -6.67 -11.69 17.90
C VAL A 120 -6.92 -13.10 18.46
N ASP A 121 -7.00 -14.10 17.59
CA ASP A 121 -7.18 -15.50 17.97
C ASP A 121 -6.15 -16.38 17.25
N LYS A 122 -5.06 -16.74 17.96
CA LYS A 122 -4.23 -17.88 17.54
C LYS A 122 -5.05 -19.13 17.79
N ILE A 123 -5.83 -19.57 16.80
CA ILE A 123 -6.45 -20.90 16.84
C ILE A 123 -5.31 -21.91 16.86
N LYS A 124 -5.10 -22.53 18.02
CA LYS A 124 -4.12 -23.58 18.16
C LYS A 124 -4.76 -24.85 17.65
N LEU A 125 -4.40 -25.25 16.43
CA LEU A 125 -4.94 -26.45 15.78
C LEU A 125 -4.80 -27.72 16.65
N TYR A 126 -3.85 -27.76 17.58
CA TYR A 126 -3.69 -28.88 18.53
C TYR A 126 -4.76 -28.93 19.65
N GLU A 127 -5.53 -27.86 19.86
CA GLU A 127 -6.65 -27.85 20.81
C GLU A 127 -7.92 -28.47 20.21
N PHE A 128 -7.97 -28.67 18.89
CA PHE A 128 -8.98 -29.50 18.22
C PHE A 128 -8.65 -30.99 18.39
N LYS A 129 -8.88 -31.50 19.60
CA LYS A 129 -8.70 -32.91 19.99
C LYS A 129 -9.85 -33.83 19.53
N LEU A 130 -10.34 -33.62 18.30
CA LEU A 130 -11.54 -34.30 17.75
C LEU A 130 -11.37 -34.78 16.30
N LEU A 131 -10.17 -35.23 15.94
CA LEU A 131 -9.95 -36.19 14.84
C LEU A 131 -9.26 -37.43 15.44
#